data_AF-A0A445DUZ6-F1
#
_entry.id   AF-A0A445DUZ6-F1
#
_cell.length_a   1.000
_cell.length_b   1.000
_cell.length_c   1.000
_cell.angle_alpha   90.00
_cell.angle_beta   90.00
_cell.angle_gamma   90.00
#
_symmetry.space_group_name_H-M   'P 1'
#
loop_
_entity.id
_entity.type
_entity.pdbx_description
1 polymer ?
#
loop_
_entity_poly.entity_id
_entity_poly.type
_entity_poly.pdbx_seq_one_letter_code
_entity_poly.pdbx_strand_id
1 'polypeptide(L)'
;MLGDVHSRVLPKLPFICCGELSVLYQEWFEEHRQEWLLSELSGKCHLFGPDLPKTEEITHVLETFHVIVELPSDNFGAYIISMATASSDMLVVELIQREFHVKQPLRVVPLFEKLADLESAPAAVVRLFSIDWYRN
;
A
#
# COMPACT_ATOMS: atom_id res chain seq x y z
N MET A 1 18.61 6.03 5.07
CA MET A 1 18.09 4.67 5.36
C MET A 1 16.69 4.60 4.79
N LEU A 2 16.45 3.64 3.89
CA LEU A 2 15.23 3.46 3.12
C LEU A 2 14.09 2.90 4.00
N GLY A 3 13.88 3.47 5.19
CA GLY A 3 12.84 3.06 6.12
C GLY A 3 11.48 3.49 5.58
N ASP A 4 10.69 2.51 5.17
CA ASP A 4 9.32 2.59 4.64
C ASP A 4 8.91 3.91 3.98
N VAL A 5 9.13 3.99 2.66
CA VAL A 5 8.65 5.11 1.86
C VAL A 5 7.11 5.07 1.77
N HIS A 6 6.49 3.90 1.88
CA HIS A 6 5.04 3.74 1.72
C HIS A 6 4.26 4.34 2.88
N SER A 7 4.60 4.06 4.15
CA SER A 7 3.98 4.75 5.30
C SER A 7 4.25 6.25 5.35
N ARG A 8 5.25 6.76 4.62
CA ARG A 8 5.57 8.19 4.57
C ARG A 8 4.93 8.92 3.39
N VAL A 9 4.71 8.21 2.28
CA VAL A 9 4.17 8.74 1.02
C VAL A 9 2.66 8.60 0.96
N LEU A 10 2.14 7.41 1.25
CA LEU A 10 0.72 7.09 1.06
C LEU A 10 -0.23 7.94 1.90
N PRO A 11 0.13 8.28 3.15
CA PRO A 11 -0.77 9.11 3.94
C PRO A 11 -0.79 10.60 3.55
N LYS A 12 0.10 10.99 2.65
CA LYS A 12 0.18 12.35 2.09
C LYS A 12 -0.51 12.44 0.72
N LEU A 13 -0.98 11.33 0.17
CA LEU A 13 -1.73 11.33 -1.08
C LEU A 13 -3.18 11.74 -0.76
N PRO A 14 -3.73 12.79 -1.41
CA PRO A 14 -5.13 13.13 -1.31
C PRO A 14 -5.93 12.04 -2.01
N PHE A 15 -6.34 11.04 -1.25
CA PHE A 15 -7.24 10.01 -1.73
C PHE A 15 -8.60 10.64 -2.03
N ILE A 16 -8.97 10.74 -3.32
CA ILE A 16 -10.18 11.46 -3.77
C ILE A 16 -11.44 10.94 -3.08
N CYS A 17 -11.50 9.62 -2.82
CA CYS A 17 -12.67 8.96 -2.27
C CYS A 17 -12.83 9.13 -0.74
N CYS A 18 -11.88 9.80 -0.07
CA CYS A 18 -12.03 10.22 1.32
C CYS A 18 -12.79 11.57 1.37
N GLY A 19 -14.06 11.55 1.00
CA GLY A 19 -14.92 12.75 1.03
C GLY A 19 -14.93 13.37 2.42
N GLU A 20 -14.51 14.64 2.51
CA GLU A 20 -14.47 15.48 3.71
C GLU A 20 -13.99 14.76 4.98
N LEU A 21 -12.70 14.79 5.32
CA LEU A 21 -12.29 14.92 6.74
C LEU A 21 -10.80 15.25 6.86
N SER A 22 -10.50 16.23 7.71
CA SER A 22 -9.20 16.79 8.04
C SER A 22 -8.24 15.85 8.79
N VAL A 23 -8.41 14.54 8.69
CA VAL A 23 -7.63 13.53 9.41
C VAL A 23 -6.79 12.79 8.39
N LEU A 24 -5.47 12.96 8.48
CA LEU A 24 -4.52 12.27 7.61
C LEU A 24 -4.63 10.77 7.86
N TYR A 25 -4.51 9.94 6.82
CA TYR A 25 -4.49 8.47 6.95
C TYR A 25 -3.51 7.95 8.03
N GLN A 26 -2.46 8.72 8.36
CA GLN A 26 -1.51 8.43 9.45
C GLN A 26 -2.15 8.37 10.83
N GLU A 27 -3.22 9.13 11.04
CA GLU A 27 -3.89 9.26 12.33
C GLU A 27 -4.96 8.17 12.51
N TRP A 28 -5.29 7.42 11.46
CA TRP A 28 -6.24 6.33 11.52
C TRP A 28 -5.65 5.14 12.29
N PHE A 29 -6.51 4.54 13.11
CA PHE A 29 -6.28 3.21 13.67
C PHE A 29 -6.24 2.16 12.55
N GLU A 30 -5.53 1.07 12.81
CA GLU A 30 -5.27 0.01 11.83
C GLU A 30 -6.57 -0.58 11.26
N GLU A 31 -7.60 -0.75 12.09
CA GLU A 31 -8.90 -1.27 11.69
C GLU A 31 -9.56 -0.36 10.64
N HIS A 32 -9.53 0.95 10.85
CA HIS A 32 -10.12 1.92 9.93
C HIS A 32 -9.34 2.00 8.61
N ARG A 33 -8.00 1.89 8.67
CA ARG A 33 -7.18 1.78 7.46
C ARG A 33 -7.54 0.54 6.64
N GLN A 34 -7.67 -0.62 7.29
CA GLN A 34 -8.07 -1.86 6.61
C GLN A 34 -9.47 -1.73 6.00
N GLU A 35 -10.45 -1.23 6.73
CA GLU A 35 -11.82 -1.04 6.24
C GLU A 35 -11.85 -0.17 4.99
N TRP A 36 -11.17 0.97 5.04
CA TRP A 36 -11.08 1.89 3.91
C TRP A 36 -10.34 1.25 2.72
N LEU A 37 -9.16 0.68 2.93
CA LEU A 37 -8.38 0.02 1.87
C LEU A 37 -9.17 -1.10 1.19
N LEU A 38 -9.88 -1.92 1.95
CA LEU A 38 -10.71 -3.00 1.40
C LEU A 38 -11.90 -2.47 0.61
N SER A 39 -12.50 -1.36 1.07
CA SER A 39 -13.56 -0.68 0.32
C SER A 39 -13.05 -0.16 -1.03
N GLU A 40 -11.85 0.43 -1.04
CA GLU A 40 -11.21 0.93 -2.26
C GLU A 40 -10.83 -0.22 -3.18
N LEU A 41 -10.16 -1.26 -2.66
CA LEU A 41 -9.72 -2.47 -3.36
C LEU A 41 -10.88 -3.26 -4.00
N SER A 42 -12.06 -3.23 -3.38
CA SER A 42 -13.28 -3.82 -3.93
C SER A 42 -14.02 -2.89 -4.89
N GLY A 43 -13.78 -1.58 -4.78
CA GLY A 43 -14.38 -0.53 -5.59
C GLY A 43 -13.72 -0.35 -6.96
N LYS A 44 -14.22 0.64 -7.70
CA LYS A 44 -13.68 1.10 -9.00
C LYS A 44 -13.26 2.58 -8.98
N CYS A 45 -13.15 3.16 -7.79
CA CYS A 45 -12.73 4.55 -7.64
C CYS A 45 -11.24 4.67 -8.01
N HIS A 46 -10.90 5.70 -8.79
CA HIS A 46 -9.51 6.07 -9.01
C HIS A 46 -8.98 6.74 -7.75
N LEU A 47 -7.83 6.27 -7.29
CA LEU A 47 -7.21 6.68 -6.04
C LEU A 47 -6.63 8.10 -6.12
N PHE A 48 -6.05 8.48 -7.26
CA PHE A 48 -5.27 9.71 -7.40
C PHE A 48 -6.02 10.83 -8.11
N GLY A 49 -6.12 11.99 -7.44
CA GLY A 49 -6.67 13.22 -8.02
C GLY A 49 -5.67 13.99 -8.88
N PRO A 50 -6.16 14.93 -9.71
CA PRO A 50 -5.30 15.79 -10.53
C PRO A 50 -4.33 16.65 -9.68
N ASP A 51 -4.68 16.90 -8.42
CA ASP A 51 -3.92 17.75 -7.49
C ASP A 51 -2.93 16.96 -6.59
N LEU A 52 -2.47 15.79 -7.05
CA LEU A 52 -1.52 14.96 -6.31
C LEU A 52 -0.23 15.75 -5.96
N PRO A 53 0.16 15.88 -4.68
CA PRO A 53 1.38 16.58 -4.29
C PRO A 53 2.61 15.90 -4.89
N LYS A 54 3.41 16.64 -5.64
CA LYS A 54 4.63 16.13 -6.28
C LYS A 54 5.87 16.41 -5.42
N THR A 55 5.91 15.83 -4.22
CA THR A 55 7.19 15.79 -3.49
C THR A 55 8.13 14.79 -4.18
N GLU A 56 9.43 14.93 -3.96
CA GLU A 56 10.43 14.00 -4.51
C GLU A 56 10.15 12.55 -4.07
N GLU A 57 9.83 12.34 -2.79
CA GLU A 57 9.50 11.01 -2.25
C GLU A 57 8.25 10.41 -2.92
N ILE A 58 7.17 11.20 -3.08
CA ILE A 58 5.94 10.75 -3.75
C ILE A 58 6.27 10.39 -5.20
N THR A 59 7.00 11.26 -5.89
CA THR A 59 7.34 11.10 -7.31
C THR A 59 8.13 9.81 -7.54
N HIS A 60 9.16 9.52 -6.73
CA HIS A 60 9.92 8.27 -6.85
C HIS A 60 9.08 7.01 -6.66
N VAL A 61 8.11 7.00 -5.74
CA VAL A 61 7.22 5.84 -5.57
C VAL A 61 6.36 5.65 -6.83
N LEU A 62 5.75 6.72 -7.34
CA LEU A 62 4.89 6.65 -8.52
C LEU A 62 5.69 6.23 -9.78
N GLU A 63 6.89 6.78 -9.97
CA GLU A 63 7.79 6.41 -11.07
C GLU A 63 8.22 4.94 -10.98
N THR A 64 8.42 4.41 -9.78
CA THR A 64 8.71 2.98 -9.59
C THR A 64 7.58 2.11 -10.15
N PHE A 65 6.32 2.46 -9.87
CA PHE A 65 5.19 1.72 -10.42
C PHE A 65 5.00 1.94 -11.92
N HIS A 66 5.35 3.12 -12.46
CA HIS A 66 5.40 3.31 -13.92
C HIS A 66 6.38 2.34 -14.58
N VAL A 67 7.60 2.18 -14.04
CA VAL A 67 8.58 1.22 -14.57
C VAL A 67 8.07 -0.22 -14.49
N ILE A 68 7.39 -0.58 -13.40
CA ILE A 68 6.79 -1.92 -13.23
C ILE A 68 5.73 -2.19 -14.31
N VAL A 69 4.93 -1.19 -14.69
CA VAL A 69 3.89 -1.33 -15.73
C VAL A 69 4.49 -1.44 -17.13
N GLU A 70 5.60 -0.75 -17.40
CA GLU A 70 6.21 -0.69 -18.73
C GLU A 70 7.02 -1.93 -19.10
N LEU A 71 7.65 -2.58 -18.11
CA LEU A 71 8.54 -3.71 -18.35
C LEU A 71 7.80 -5.07 -18.29
N PRO A 72 8.32 -6.10 -19.00
CA PRO A 72 7.84 -7.47 -18.88
C PRO A 72 7.85 -7.99 -17.43
N SER A 73 6.81 -8.71 -17.03
CA SER A 73 6.62 -9.18 -15.65
C SER A 73 7.65 -10.21 -15.18
N ASP A 74 8.27 -10.94 -16.12
CA ASP A 74 9.35 -11.90 -15.85
C ASP A 74 10.67 -11.23 -15.42
N ASN A 75 10.78 -9.90 -15.57
CA ASN A 75 11.87 -9.13 -14.99
C ASN A 75 11.76 -8.94 -13.48
N PHE A 76 10.58 -9.20 -12.89
CA PHE A 76 10.29 -8.88 -11.51
C PHE A 76 9.94 -10.11 -10.68
N GLY A 77 10.32 -10.05 -9.40
CA GLY A 77 9.99 -11.06 -8.40
C GLY A 77 8.92 -10.57 -7.44
N ALA A 78 9.34 -10.16 -6.25
CA ALA A 78 8.47 -9.67 -5.19
C ALA A 78 8.65 -8.17 -4.97
N TYR A 79 7.57 -7.50 -4.56
CA TYR A 79 7.64 -6.15 -4.01
C TYR A 79 7.85 -6.24 -2.50
N ILE A 80 9.05 -5.90 -2.01
CA ILE A 80 9.38 -6.01 -0.59
C ILE A 80 9.06 -4.70 0.13
N ILE A 81 8.27 -4.77 1.18
CA ILE A 81 7.97 -3.65 2.08
C ILE A 81 8.93 -3.71 3.26
N SER A 82 9.97 -2.87 3.24
CA SER A 82 10.83 -2.65 4.41
C SER A 82 10.04 -2.06 5.58
N MET A 83 10.44 -2.41 6.81
CA MET A 83 9.84 -1.91 8.04
C MET A 83 8.31 -2.10 8.13
N ALA A 84 7.81 -3.21 7.58
CA ALA A 84 6.39 -3.56 7.69
C ALA A 84 6.01 -3.80 9.15
N THR A 85 4.80 -3.38 9.53
CA THR A 85 4.29 -3.44 10.90
C THR A 85 2.89 -4.03 11.01
N ALA A 86 2.05 -3.88 9.98
CA ALA A 86 0.64 -4.24 10.04
C ALA A 86 0.09 -4.72 8.69
N SER A 87 -1.12 -5.29 8.69
CA SER A 87 -1.76 -5.81 7.48
C SER A 87 -2.05 -4.71 6.44
N SER A 88 -2.35 -3.49 6.88
CA SER A 88 -2.59 -2.35 5.98
C SER A 88 -1.39 -1.99 5.12
N ASP A 89 -0.16 -2.28 5.57
CA ASP A 89 1.07 -2.05 4.80
C ASP A 89 1.08 -2.86 3.50
N MET A 90 0.59 -4.11 3.52
CA MET A 90 0.50 -4.92 2.31
C MET A 90 -0.67 -4.49 1.43
N LEU A 91 -1.85 -4.27 2.03
CA LEU A 91 -3.07 -3.87 1.32
C LEU A 91 -2.89 -2.57 0.54
N VAL A 92 -2.11 -1.62 1.08
CA VAL A 92 -1.90 -0.34 0.39
C VAL A 92 -1.00 -0.50 -0.84
N VAL A 93 0.00 -1.41 -0.81
CA VAL A 93 0.80 -1.70 -2.02
C VAL A 93 -0.06 -2.38 -3.07
N GLU A 94 -0.92 -3.32 -2.68
CA GLU A 94 -1.88 -3.93 -3.61
C GLU A 94 -2.79 -2.89 -4.27
N LEU A 95 -3.25 -1.90 -3.49
CA LEU A 95 -4.09 -0.81 -4.00
C LEU A 95 -3.34 0.05 -5.03
N ILE A 96 -2.06 0.37 -4.78
CA ILE A 96 -1.25 1.13 -5.74
C ILE A 96 -0.99 0.33 -7.01
N GLN A 97 -0.64 -0.96 -6.90
CA GLN A 97 -0.43 -1.82 -8.06
C GLN A 97 -1.67 -1.85 -8.96
N ARG A 98 -2.85 -1.93 -8.35
CA ARG A 98 -4.13 -1.86 -9.06
C ARG A 98 -4.35 -0.51 -9.73
N GLU A 99 -4.10 0.60 -9.02
CA GLU A 99 -4.29 1.97 -9.54
C GLU A 99 -3.38 2.26 -10.75
N PHE A 100 -2.15 1.75 -10.72
CA PHE A 100 -1.22 1.84 -11.84
C PHE A 100 -1.53 0.85 -12.98
N HIS A 101 -2.60 0.05 -12.84
CA HIS A 101 -3.01 -0.95 -13.82
C HIS A 101 -1.91 -1.99 -14.12
N VAL A 102 -1.15 -2.39 -13.08
CA VAL A 102 -0.16 -3.46 -13.19
C VAL A 102 -0.89 -4.75 -13.56
N LYS A 103 -0.70 -5.23 -14.80
CA LYS A 103 -1.45 -6.37 -15.36
C LYS A 103 -1.23 -7.68 -14.61
N GLN A 104 -0.02 -7.86 -14.10
CA GLN A 104 0.39 -8.99 -13.26
C GLN A 104 1.02 -8.40 -12.00
N PRO A 105 0.22 -8.12 -10.96
CA PRO A 105 0.72 -7.55 -9.70
C PRO A 105 1.86 -8.40 -9.14
N LEU A 106 2.90 -7.73 -8.66
CA LEU A 106 4.01 -8.35 -7.98
C LEU A 106 3.54 -8.87 -6.63
N ARG A 107 4.07 -10.03 -6.22
CA ARG A 107 3.81 -10.56 -4.87
C ARG A 107 4.36 -9.59 -3.84
N VAL A 108 3.48 -9.04 -3.01
CA VAL A 108 3.85 -8.16 -1.90
C VAL A 108 4.40 -9.00 -0.74
N VAL A 109 5.60 -8.65 -0.27
CA VAL A 109 6.30 -9.38 0.79
C VAL A 109 6.65 -8.42 1.93
N PRO A 110 6.10 -8.61 3.13
CA PRO A 110 6.47 -7.79 4.27
C PRO A 110 7.81 -8.21 4.85
N LEU A 111 8.67 -7.23 5.12
CA LEU A 111 9.91 -7.41 5.88
C LEU A 111 9.71 -6.81 7.28
N PHE A 112 9.43 -7.67 8.26
CA PHE A 112 9.35 -7.31 9.68
C PHE A 112 10.76 -7.23 10.26
N GLU A 113 11.19 -6.04 10.68
CA GLU A 113 12.59 -5.77 11.02
C GLU A 113 12.85 -5.63 12.53
N LYS A 114 11.93 -5.00 13.27
CA LYS A 114 12.11 -4.81 14.72
C LYS A 114 11.56 -5.99 15.50
N LEU A 115 12.03 -6.14 16.74
CA LEU A 115 11.53 -7.16 17.66
C LEU A 115 10.00 -7.08 17.84
N ALA A 116 9.46 -5.88 18.06
CA ALA A 116 8.01 -5.70 18.21
C ALA A 116 7.23 -6.12 16.95
N ASP A 117 7.80 -5.84 15.76
CA ASP A 117 7.19 -6.20 14.48
C ASP A 117 7.25 -7.71 14.26
N LEU A 118 8.34 -8.36 14.66
CA LEU A 118 8.48 -9.83 14.63
C LEU A 118 7.52 -10.52 15.60
N GLU A 119 7.30 -9.94 16.78
CA GLU A 119 6.34 -10.43 17.78
C GLU A 119 4.89 -10.30 17.30
N SER A 120 4.57 -9.21 16.59
CA SER A 120 3.22 -8.96 16.03
C SER A 120 2.98 -9.61 14.67
N ALA A 121 4.03 -10.00 13.94
CA ALA A 121 3.97 -10.55 12.59
C ALA A 121 2.97 -11.71 12.43
N PRO A 122 2.90 -12.71 13.34
CA PRO A 122 1.91 -13.79 13.20
C PRO A 122 0.47 -13.26 13.21
N ALA A 123 0.16 -12.30 14.08
CA ALA A 123 -1.18 -11.70 14.13
C ALA A 123 -1.48 -10.90 12.86
N ALA A 124 -0.53 -10.12 12.36
CA ALA A 124 -0.67 -9.35 11.13
C ALA A 124 -0.92 -10.25 9.90
N VAL A 125 -0.19 -11.37 9.79
CA VAL A 125 -0.35 -12.32 8.67
C VAL A 125 -1.66 -13.11 8.81
N VAL A 126 -2.02 -13.56 10.01
CA VAL A 126 -3.31 -14.24 10.25
C VAL A 126 -4.47 -13.32 9.90
N ARG A 127 -4.39 -12.04 10.27
CA ARG A 127 -5.37 -11.04 9.91
C ARG A 127 -5.45 -10.86 8.40
N LEU A 128 -4.32 -10.70 7.73
CA LEU A 128 -4.26 -10.56 6.28
C LEU A 128 -4.87 -11.79 5.56
N PHE A 129 -4.55 -12.99 5.99
CA PHE A 129 -5.12 -14.23 5.45
C PHE A 129 -6.58 -14.45 5.82
N SER A 130 -7.13 -13.74 6.81
CA SER A 130 -8.56 -13.75 7.13
C SER A 130 -9.41 -12.91 6.17
N ILE A 131 -8.77 -12.04 5.38
CA ILE A 131 -9.42 -11.17 4.39
C ILE A 131 -9.66 -11.97 3.12
N ASP A 132 -10.93 -12.17 2.76
CA ASP A 132 -11.29 -12.95 1.57
C ASP A 132 -10.79 -12.30 0.26
N TRP A 133 -10.76 -10.97 0.18
CA TRP A 133 -10.18 -10.27 -0.98
C TRP A 133 -8.70 -10.57 -1.17
N TYR A 134 -7.92 -10.71 -0.09
CA TYR A 134 -6.47 -10.94 -0.19
C TYR A 134 -6.14 -12.43 -0.43
N ARG A 135 -7.01 -13.34 0.03
CA ARG A 135 -6.79 -14.78 -0.13
C ARG A 135 -7.04 -15.27 -1.56
N ASN A 136 -7.90 -14.59 -2.32
CA ASN A 136 -8.40 -15.02 -3.62
C ASN A 136 -7.81 -14.18 -4.77
#